data_AF-A0A0W1FCE5-F1
#
_entry.id   AF-A0A0W1FCE5-F1
#
_cell.length_a   1.000
_cell.length_b   1.000
_cell.length_c   1.000
_cell.angle_alpha   90.00
_cell.angle_beta   90.00
_cell.angle_gamma   90.00
#
_symmetry.space_group_name_H-M   'P 1'
#
loop_
_entity.id
_entity.type
_entity.pdbx_description
1 polymer ?
#
loop_
_entity_poly.entity_id
_entity_poly.type
_entity_poly.pdbx_seq_one_letter_code
_entity_poly.pdbx_strand_id
1 'polypeptide(L)'
;MISMTDDAAIASALQKPLHPELLDLIRRRRAILGDDMPFAEMAHFVVVEPGDTIDATEAVIRWPIRPNPDCGLPQWEWVLVHEGVCYETVFVLSDDGYAVVLFVQIADGMDPELMGMLRAFCT
;
A
#
# COMPACT_ATOMS: atom_id res chain seq x y z
N MET A 1 1.26 -5.29 10.34
CA MET A 1 1.27 -4.07 9.52
C MET A 1 2.51 -3.24 9.75
N ILE A 2 3.10 -2.70 8.68
CA ILE A 2 4.22 -1.76 8.74
C ILE A 2 3.82 -0.47 8.05
N SER A 3 3.67 0.60 8.83
CA SER A 3 3.34 1.94 8.34
C SER A 3 4.61 2.80 8.23
N MET A 4 4.81 3.43 7.08
CA MET A 4 5.97 4.26 6.77
C MET A 4 5.50 5.66 6.36
N THR A 5 5.71 6.63 7.24
CA THR A 5 5.30 8.04 7.05
C THR A 5 6.49 8.99 6.91
N ASP A 6 7.71 8.48 7.04
CA ASP A 6 8.96 9.23 6.89
C ASP A 6 10.11 8.30 6.43
N ASP A 7 11.23 8.88 6.03
CA ASP A 7 12.40 8.14 5.55
C ASP A 7 13.02 7.20 6.59
N ALA A 8 12.91 7.53 7.88
CA ALA A 8 13.44 6.68 8.95
C ALA A 8 12.61 5.41 9.11
N ALA A 9 11.28 5.53 8.99
CA ALA A 9 10.36 4.40 8.98
C ALA A 9 10.59 3.51 7.76
N ILE A 10 10.84 4.09 6.58
CA ILE A 10 11.24 3.34 5.38
C ILE A 10 12.54 2.59 5.63
N ALA A 11 13.58 3.27 6.12
CA ALA A 11 14.87 2.64 6.43
C ALA A 11 14.71 1.48 7.42
N SER A 12 13.86 1.63 8.44
CA SER A 12 13.52 0.57 9.40
C SER A 12 12.81 -0.61 8.74
N ALA A 13 11.82 -0.33 7.88
CA ALA A 13 11.08 -1.36 7.14
C ALA A 13 12.00 -2.18 6.23
N LEU A 14 13.00 -1.53 5.60
CA LEU A 14 13.95 -2.18 4.71
C LEU A 14 14.94 -3.14 5.41
N GLN A 15 14.98 -3.15 6.74
CA GLN A 15 15.75 -4.11 7.55
C GLN A 15 14.92 -5.29 8.04
N LYS A 16 13.61 -5.30 7.81
CA LYS A 16 12.73 -6.40 8.22
C LYS A 16 12.92 -7.62 7.32
N PRO A 17 12.62 -8.83 7.84
CA PRO A 17 12.72 -10.08 7.05
C PRO A 17 11.53 -10.24 6.09
N LEU A 18 11.32 -9.25 5.22
CA LEU A 18 10.31 -9.27 4.16
C LEU A 18 10.87 -9.90 2.89
N HIS A 19 9.99 -10.26 1.95
CA HIS A 19 10.41 -10.78 0.66
C HIS A 19 11.35 -9.78 -0.07
N PRO A 20 12.50 -10.20 -0.64
CA PRO A 20 13.45 -9.29 -1.27
C PRO A 20 12.85 -8.42 -2.37
N GLU A 21 11.97 -8.97 -3.21
CA GLU A 21 11.31 -8.20 -4.27
C GLU A 21 10.36 -7.12 -3.74
N LEU A 22 9.71 -7.36 -2.59
CA LEU A 22 8.91 -6.35 -1.92
C LEU A 22 9.80 -5.22 -1.39
N LEU A 23 10.94 -5.55 -0.80
CA LEU A 23 11.92 -4.56 -0.34
C LEU A 23 12.44 -3.72 -1.53
N ASP A 24 12.73 -4.35 -2.66
CA ASP A 24 13.17 -3.65 -3.87
C ASP A 24 12.07 -2.79 -4.48
N LEU A 25 10.81 -3.25 -4.46
CA LEU A 25 9.67 -2.45 -4.88
C LEU A 25 9.53 -1.18 -4.03
N ILE A 26 9.59 -1.31 -2.70
CA ILE A 26 9.53 -0.17 -1.77
C ILE A 26 10.66 0.83 -2.07
N ARG A 27 11.89 0.35 -2.27
CA ARG A 27 13.04 1.20 -2.65
C ARG A 27 12.78 1.96 -3.95
N ARG A 28 12.30 1.26 -4.99
CA ARG A 28 12.00 1.89 -6.29
C ARG A 28 10.91 2.95 -6.17
N ARG A 29 9.81 2.67 -5.45
CA ARG A 29 8.73 3.65 -5.26
C ARG A 29 9.20 4.87 -4.48
N ARG A 30 9.98 4.68 -3.42
CA ARG A 30 10.59 5.81 -2.70
C ARG A 30 11.51 6.65 -3.60
N ALA A 31 12.33 6.00 -4.44
CA ALA A 31 13.26 6.70 -5.34
C ALA A 31 12.54 7.51 -6.44
N ILE A 32 11.39 7.03 -6.94
CA ILE A 32 10.60 7.74 -7.96
C ILE A 32 10.07 9.08 -7.45
N LEU A 33 9.76 9.19 -6.15
CA LEU A 33 9.30 10.45 -5.56
C LEU A 33 10.38 11.55 -5.56
N GLY A 34 11.66 11.19 -5.69
CA GLY A 34 12.77 12.15 -5.61
C GLY A 34 12.96 12.69 -4.20
N ASP A 35 13.70 13.80 -4.08
CA ASP A 35 14.07 14.40 -2.80
C ASP A 35 13.75 15.91 -2.74
N ASP A 36 12.90 16.40 -3.64
CA ASP A 36 12.53 17.82 -3.73
C ASP A 36 11.59 18.26 -2.58
N MET A 37 10.87 17.31 -1.96
CA MET A 37 9.97 17.54 -0.82
C MET A 37 10.14 16.43 0.24
N PRO A 38 9.79 16.70 1.51
CA PRO A 38 9.78 15.66 2.54
C PRO A 38 8.84 14.51 2.17
N PHE A 39 9.26 13.26 2.40
CA PHE A 39 8.43 12.08 2.08
C PHE A 39 7.01 12.17 2.67
N ALA A 40 6.87 12.68 3.91
CA ALA A 40 5.59 12.83 4.59
C ALA A 40 4.59 13.78 3.88
N GLU A 41 5.09 14.68 3.02
CA GLU A 41 4.25 15.57 2.21
C GLU A 41 3.89 14.94 0.85
N MET A 42 4.57 13.86 0.47
CA MET A 42 4.40 13.21 -0.83
C MET A 42 3.62 11.91 -0.73
N ALA A 43 3.90 11.09 0.29
CA ALA A 43 3.32 9.77 0.38
C ALA A 43 3.27 9.17 1.79
N HIS A 44 2.44 8.15 1.91
CA HIS A 44 2.38 7.23 3.05
C HIS A 44 2.37 5.80 2.52
N PHE A 45 3.42 5.04 2.83
CA PHE A 45 3.53 3.65 2.41
C PHE A 45 3.09 2.72 3.55
N VAL A 46 2.39 1.63 3.21
CA VAL A 46 1.98 0.62 4.18
C VAL A 46 2.21 -0.77 3.61
N VAL A 47 2.91 -1.63 4.35
CA VAL A 47 2.91 -3.08 4.08
C VAL A 47 1.82 -3.73 4.93
N VAL A 48 0.89 -4.39 4.25
CA VAL A 48 -0.18 -5.20 4.89
C VAL A 48 0.31 -6.65 4.95
N GLU A 49 0.28 -7.21 6.16
CA GLU A 49 0.87 -8.51 6.51
C GLU A 49 -0.21 -9.51 6.96
N PRO A 50 0.10 -10.81 7.02
CA PRO A 50 -0.82 -11.80 7.60
C PRO A 50 -1.30 -11.41 9.00
N GLY A 51 -2.60 -11.54 9.23
CA GLY A 51 -3.26 -11.16 10.48
C GLY A 51 -3.71 -9.69 10.56
N ASP A 52 -3.27 -8.82 9.65
CA ASP A 52 -3.86 -7.48 9.50
C ASP A 52 -5.26 -7.60 8.86
N THR A 53 -6.21 -6.79 9.34
CA THR A 53 -7.55 -6.71 8.75
C THR A 53 -7.69 -5.52 7.83
N ILE A 54 -8.66 -5.58 6.93
CA ILE A 54 -9.01 -4.42 6.10
C ILE A 54 -9.43 -3.22 6.96
N ASP A 55 -10.19 -3.42 8.04
CA ASP A 55 -10.63 -2.34 8.94
C ASP A 55 -9.44 -1.67 9.63
N ALA A 56 -8.46 -2.46 10.09
CA ALA A 56 -7.24 -1.93 10.68
C ALA A 56 -6.43 -1.14 9.64
N THR A 57 -6.43 -1.58 8.39
CA THR A 57 -5.72 -0.92 7.29
C THR A 57 -6.37 0.42 6.97
N GLU A 58 -7.70 0.45 6.81
CA GLU A 58 -8.48 1.69 6.61
C GLU A 58 -8.27 2.66 7.77
N ALA A 59 -8.20 2.18 9.02
CA ALA A 59 -7.92 3.02 10.18
C ALA A 59 -6.51 3.63 10.16
N VAL A 60 -5.51 2.89 9.67
CA VAL A 60 -4.13 3.38 9.54
C VAL A 60 -4.00 4.42 8.44
N ILE A 61 -4.58 4.19 7.27
CA ILE A 61 -4.49 5.12 6.13
C ILE A 61 -5.53 6.23 6.16
N ARG A 62 -6.52 6.13 7.06
CA ARG A 62 -7.65 7.07 7.21
C ARG A 62 -8.44 7.29 5.92
N TRP A 63 -8.55 6.23 5.13
CA TRP A 63 -9.23 6.24 3.84
C TRP A 63 -9.92 4.89 3.58
N PRO A 64 -11.13 4.87 3.00
CA PRO A 64 -11.78 3.62 2.64
C PRO A 64 -11.02 2.90 1.53
N ILE A 65 -10.79 1.60 1.73
CA ILE A 65 -10.32 0.66 0.72
C ILE A 65 -11.53 0.06 0.01
N ARG A 66 -12.61 -0.18 0.76
CA ARG A 66 -13.84 -0.75 0.20
C ARG A 66 -14.46 0.17 -0.86
N PRO A 67 -15.09 -0.41 -1.90
CA PRO A 67 -15.74 0.35 -2.95
C PRO A 67 -16.74 1.38 -2.43
N ASN A 68 -16.86 2.48 -3.15
CA ASN A 68 -17.88 3.48 -2.87
C ASN A 68 -19.28 2.82 -2.92
N PRO A 69 -20.10 2.93 -1.87
CA PRO A 69 -21.41 2.30 -1.83
C PRO A 69 -22.38 2.81 -2.92
N ASP A 70 -22.17 4.02 -3.44
CA ASP A 70 -23.06 4.64 -4.42
C ASP A 70 -22.78 4.18 -5.87
N CYS A 71 -21.51 3.91 -6.21
CA CYS A 71 -21.12 3.53 -7.57
C CYS A 71 -20.46 2.14 -7.68
N GLY A 72 -20.13 1.50 -6.57
CA GLY A 72 -19.48 0.19 -6.52
C GLY A 72 -18.05 0.17 -7.04
N LEU A 73 -17.45 1.33 -7.34
CA LEU A 73 -16.09 1.45 -7.83
C LEU A 73 -15.09 1.49 -6.67
N PRO A 74 -13.89 0.90 -6.83
CA PRO A 74 -12.83 1.03 -5.85
C PRO A 74 -12.42 2.48 -5.63
N GLN A 75 -11.81 2.73 -4.47
CA GLN A 75 -11.33 4.05 -4.06
C GLN A 75 -9.87 4.30 -4.47
N TRP A 76 -9.19 3.30 -5.04
CA TRP A 76 -7.82 3.40 -5.53
C TRP A 76 -7.79 3.78 -7.01
N GLU A 77 -6.67 4.37 -7.44
CA GLU A 77 -6.40 4.71 -8.84
C GLU A 77 -6.12 3.46 -9.67
N TRP A 78 -5.37 2.51 -9.10
CA TRP A 78 -5.01 1.26 -9.74
C TRP A 78 -4.56 0.20 -8.72
N VAL A 79 -4.52 -1.04 -9.19
CA VAL A 79 -3.93 -2.17 -8.47
C VAL A 79 -3.11 -3.02 -9.45
N LEU A 80 -1.90 -3.37 -9.05
CA LEU A 80 -0.98 -4.23 -9.81
C LEU A 80 -0.56 -5.42 -8.95
N VAL A 81 -0.29 -6.56 -9.58
CA VAL A 81 0.31 -7.73 -8.94
C VAL A 81 1.78 -7.84 -9.35
N HIS A 82 2.65 -8.02 -8.36
CA HIS A 82 4.09 -8.18 -8.57
C HIS A 82 4.49 -9.63 -8.35
N GLU A 83 4.59 -10.40 -9.43
CA GLU A 83 5.14 -11.77 -9.50
C GLU A 83 4.59 -12.76 -8.44
N GLY A 84 3.37 -12.52 -7.94
CA GLY A 84 2.77 -13.33 -6.88
C GLY A 84 3.33 -13.06 -5.47
N VAL A 85 4.17 -12.04 -5.29
CA VAL A 85 4.73 -11.61 -4.00
C VAL A 85 3.79 -10.67 -3.26
N CYS A 86 3.27 -9.66 -3.96
CA CYS A 86 2.36 -8.69 -3.38
C CYS A 86 1.43 -8.06 -4.43
N TYR A 87 0.32 -7.51 -3.96
CA TYR A 87 -0.42 -6.48 -4.66
C TYR A 87 0.10 -5.10 -4.25
N GLU A 88 0.20 -4.19 -5.21
CA GLU A 88 0.43 -2.77 -4.99
C GLU A 88 -0.82 -2.01 -5.39
N THR A 89 -1.32 -1.13 -4.52
CA THR A 89 -2.44 -0.24 -4.86
C THR A 89 -2.18 1.17 -4.34
N VAL A 90 -2.62 2.16 -5.12
CA VAL A 90 -2.34 3.58 -4.89
C VAL A 90 -3.64 4.36 -4.78
N PHE A 91 -3.72 5.21 -3.76
CA PHE A 91 -4.79 6.18 -3.55
C PHE A 91 -4.18 7.57 -3.64
N VAL A 92 -4.65 8.43 -4.54
CA VAL A 92 -4.25 9.84 -4.57
C VAL A 92 -5.30 10.63 -3.80
N LEU A 93 -4.91 11.24 -2.68
CA LEU A 93 -5.86 11.82 -1.72
C LEU A 93 -5.96 13.34 -1.78
N SER A 94 -5.14 13.98 -2.62
CA SER A 94 -5.12 15.43 -2.79
C SER A 94 -4.70 15.85 -4.19
N ASP A 95 -5.07 17.07 -4.57
CA ASP A 95 -4.81 17.64 -5.89
C ASP A 95 -3.31 17.89 -6.15
N ASP A 96 -2.50 18.04 -5.11
CA ASP A 96 -1.04 18.17 -5.20
C ASP A 96 -0.32 16.81 -5.34
N GLY A 97 -1.09 15.71 -5.35
CA GLY A 97 -0.58 14.37 -5.66
C GLY A 97 -0.12 13.57 -4.45
N TYR A 98 -0.47 13.95 -3.22
CA TYR A 98 -0.20 13.12 -2.04
C TYR A 98 -0.86 11.75 -2.20
N ALA A 99 -0.07 10.69 -2.02
CA ALA A 99 -0.51 9.33 -2.27
C ALA A 99 -0.33 8.39 -1.07
N VAL A 100 -1.34 7.57 -0.80
CA VAL A 100 -1.18 6.37 0.02
C VAL A 100 -0.88 5.19 -0.89
N VAL A 101 0.15 4.41 -0.56
CA VAL A 101 0.51 3.19 -1.29
C VAL A 101 0.45 1.99 -0.37
N LEU A 102 -0.42 1.03 -0.69
CA LEU A 102 -0.47 -0.24 0.02
C LEU A 102 0.33 -1.30 -0.75
N PHE A 103 1.20 -2.01 -0.04
CA PHE A 103 1.85 -3.23 -0.49
C PHE A 103 1.25 -4.41 0.30
N VAL A 104 0.28 -5.08 -0.30
CA VAL A 104 -0.46 -6.17 0.34
C VAL A 104 0.19 -7.49 0.00
N GLN A 105 0.78 -8.16 0.98
CA GLN A 105 1.47 -9.43 0.76
C GLN A 105 0.52 -10.51 0.23
N ILE A 106 1.04 -11.40 -0.61
CA ILE A 106 0.33 -12.61 -1.03
C ILE A 106 0.87 -13.77 -0.20
N ALA A 107 0.20 -14.04 0.91
CA ALA A 107 0.57 -15.07 1.86
C ALA A 107 -0.67 -15.69 2.54
N ASP A 108 -0.47 -16.81 3.23
CA ASP A 108 -1.52 -17.38 4.07
C ASP A 108 -1.81 -16.47 5.27
N GLY A 109 -3.09 -16.37 5.64
CA GLY A 109 -3.53 -15.53 6.77
C GLY A 109 -3.78 -14.06 6.44
N MET A 110 -3.77 -13.68 5.16
CA MET A 110 -4.23 -12.36 4.71
C MET A 110 -5.74 -12.22 4.85
N ASP A 111 -6.21 -10.98 5.05
CA ASP A 111 -7.63 -10.65 5.11
C ASP A 111 -8.36 -11.09 3.82
N PRO A 112 -9.38 -11.97 3.92
CA PRO A 112 -10.01 -12.55 2.74
C PRO A 112 -10.83 -11.54 1.94
N GLU A 113 -11.37 -10.50 2.59
CA GLU A 113 -12.14 -9.44 1.92
C GLU A 113 -11.19 -8.57 1.10
N LEU A 114 -10.12 -8.07 1.71
CA LEU A 114 -9.08 -7.29 1.04
C LEU A 114 -8.53 -8.04 -0.18
N MET A 115 -8.13 -9.30 0.02
CA MET A 115 -7.58 -10.13 -1.05
C MET A 115 -8.61 -10.43 -2.14
N GLY A 116 -9.89 -10.60 -1.78
CA GLY A 116 -10.98 -10.78 -2.72
C GLY A 116 -11.14 -9.58 -3.65
N MET A 117 -11.11 -8.38 -3.09
CA MET A 117 -11.22 -7.15 -3.87
C MET A 117 -9.99 -6.92 -4.75
N LEU A 118 -8.78 -7.05 -4.21
CA LEU A 118 -7.56 -6.87 -5.00
C LEU A 118 -7.52 -7.82 -6.20
N ARG A 119 -7.90 -9.09 -6.04
CA ARG A 119 -8.03 -10.04 -7.16
C ARG A 119 -9.07 -9.63 -8.20
N ALA A 120 -10.17 -9.02 -7.79
CA ALA A 120 -11.25 -8.65 -8.69
C ALA A 120 -10.89 -7.46 -9.60
N PHE A 121 -9.97 -6.60 -9.15
CA PHE A 121 -9.60 -5.36 -9.85
C PHE A 121 -8.15 -5.34 -10.36
N CYS A 122 -7.30 -6.29 -9.96
CA CYS A 122 -5.92 -6.38 -10.44
C CYS A 122 -5.89 -6.61 -11.95
N THR A 123 -5.08 -5.79 -12.63
CA THR A 123 -4.76 -5.94 -14.06
C THR A 123 -3.43 -6.64 -14.26
#